data_AF-A0A961MSH3-F1
#
_entry.id   AF-A0A961MSH3-F1
#
_cell.length_a   1.000
_cell.length_b   1.000
_cell.length_c   1.000
_cell.angle_alpha   90.00
_cell.angle_beta   90.00
_cell.angle_gamma   90.00
#
_symmetry.space_group_name_H-M   'P 1'
#
loop_
_entity.id
_entity.type
_entity.pdbx_description
1 polymer ?
#
loop_
_entity_poly.entity_id
_entity_poly.type
_entity_poly.pdbx_seq_one_letter_code
_entity_poly.pdbx_strand_id
1 'polypeptide(L)'
;MTRGMVLLGFLVWLAGPGMAQGIPDRDEAGRGGEVGRLFGELIDRIDPYWGQLTELLGDLSAWHAPEVLPNGDILIRRRQPEAPELEPAPEPPSEPVTDPLEL
;
A
#
# COMPACT_ATOMS: atom_id res chain seq x y z
N MET A 1 16.99 13.31 -8.62
CA MET A 1 16.58 14.52 -9.37
C MET A 1 16.16 14.03 -10.76
N THR A 2 14.95 14.15 -11.29
CA THR A 2 13.88 15.13 -11.08
C THR A 2 12.66 14.63 -11.91
N ARG A 3 11.45 14.77 -11.35
CA ARG A 3 10.21 15.24 -12.02
C ARG A 3 9.35 14.30 -12.89
N GLY A 4 8.06 14.29 -12.52
CA GLY A 4 6.88 14.21 -13.39
C GLY A 4 6.27 12.81 -13.45
N MET A 5 5.19 12.46 -12.76
CA MET A 5 3.84 13.07 -12.74
C MET A 5 3.41 13.57 -14.11
N VAL A 6 2.18 13.18 -14.51
CA VAL A 6 1.53 13.30 -15.84
C VAL A 6 1.66 11.96 -16.60
N LEU A 7 0.62 11.17 -16.88
CA LEU A 7 -0.65 11.55 -17.51
C LEU A 7 -1.74 10.50 -17.20
N LEU A 8 -2.73 10.93 -16.43
CA LEU A 8 -4.10 10.42 -16.43
C LEU A 8 -4.69 10.62 -17.84
N GLY A 9 -4.91 9.54 -18.60
CA GLY A 9 -5.65 9.63 -19.87
C GLY A 9 -5.29 8.56 -20.90
N PHE A 10 -5.69 7.30 -20.69
CA PHE A 10 -5.94 6.40 -21.81
C PHE A 10 -7.43 6.37 -22.08
N LEU A 11 -7.81 7.38 -22.85
CA LEU A 11 -9.10 7.64 -23.46
C LEU A 11 -9.65 6.38 -24.14
N VAL A 12 -10.84 5.97 -23.69
CA VAL A 12 -11.90 5.33 -24.47
C VAL A 12 -11.85 5.79 -25.94
N TRP A 13 -11.47 4.94 -26.89
CA TRP A 13 -11.92 5.01 -28.29
C TRP A 13 -11.43 3.82 -29.12
N LEU A 14 -12.20 2.74 -29.14
CA LEU A 14 -12.51 2.08 -30.42
C LEU A 14 -13.89 1.42 -30.28
N ALA A 15 -14.90 2.13 -30.77
CA ALA A 15 -16.26 1.65 -30.88
C ALA A 15 -16.32 0.42 -31.80
N GLY A 16 -16.50 -0.76 -31.21
CA GLY A 16 -17.09 -1.91 -31.89
C GLY A 16 -18.55 -2.04 -31.45
N PRO A 17 -19.53 -2.24 -32.37
CA PRO A 17 -20.94 -2.44 -32.02
C PRO A 17 -21.15 -3.86 -31.49
N GLY A 18 -20.45 -4.21 -30.40
CA GLY A 18 -20.72 -5.36 -29.54
C GLY A 18 -21.46 -4.94 -28.25
N MET A 19 -21.82 -3.67 -28.12
CA MET A 19 -22.68 -3.14 -27.05
C MET A 19 -24.14 -3.53 -27.30
N ALA A 20 -24.42 -4.83 -27.31
CA ALA A 20 -25.78 -5.39 -27.41
C ALA A 20 -25.91 -6.76 -26.73
N GLN A 21 -25.03 -7.07 -25.78
CA GLN A 21 -25.32 -8.01 -24.70
C GLN A 21 -25.38 -7.13 -23.46
N GLY A 22 -26.56 -7.07 -22.84
CA GLY A 22 -26.92 -6.05 -21.85
C GLY A 22 -25.82 -5.80 -20.84
N ILE A 23 -25.72 -4.54 -20.40
CA ILE A 23 -25.25 -4.24 -19.05
C ILE A 23 -25.86 -5.33 -18.17
N PRO A 24 -25.08 -6.22 -17.52
CA PRO A 24 -25.69 -7.19 -16.62
C PRO A 24 -26.58 -6.37 -15.70
N ASP A 25 -27.87 -6.71 -15.70
CA ASP A 25 -28.87 -6.03 -14.90
C ASP A 25 -28.25 -5.80 -13.53
N ARG A 26 -28.42 -4.61 -12.96
CA ARG A 26 -27.82 -4.22 -11.68
C ARG A 26 -28.47 -4.97 -10.49
N ASP A 27 -28.86 -6.21 -10.73
CA ASP A 27 -29.71 -7.07 -9.92
C ASP A 27 -28.94 -8.26 -9.32
N GLU A 28 -27.61 -8.32 -9.45
CA GLU A 28 -26.78 -9.07 -8.49
C GLU A 28 -26.68 -8.37 -7.11
N ALA A 29 -27.51 -7.35 -6.88
CA ALA A 29 -27.59 -6.52 -5.69
C ALA A 29 -28.43 -7.09 -4.54
N GLY A 30 -28.89 -8.36 -4.60
CA GLY A 30 -29.74 -8.93 -3.55
C GLY A 30 -29.08 -9.01 -2.16
N ARG A 31 -27.77 -9.27 -2.10
CA ARG A 31 -26.98 -9.30 -0.85
C ARG A 31 -25.91 -8.20 -0.80
N GLY A 32 -25.26 -7.94 -1.93
CA GLY A 32 -24.23 -6.91 -2.04
C GLY A 32 -24.78 -5.48 -1.93
N GLY A 33 -25.99 -5.25 -2.45
CA GLY A 33 -26.65 -3.94 -2.39
C GLY A 33 -27.11 -3.58 -0.97
N GLU A 34 -27.65 -4.56 -0.24
CA GLU A 34 -28.07 -4.36 1.15
C GLU A 34 -26.87 -4.13 2.07
N VAL A 35 -25.80 -4.92 1.93
CA VAL A 35 -24.55 -4.71 2.67
C VAL A 35 -23.93 -3.35 2.35
N GLY A 36 -23.95 -2.92 1.08
CA GLY A 36 -23.48 -1.60 0.69
C GLY A 36 -24.28 -0.46 1.33
N ARG A 37 -25.62 -0.58 1.39
CA ARG A 37 -26.48 0.41 2.07
C ARG A 37 -26.19 0.48 3.57
N LEU A 38 -26.12 -0.68 4.25
CA LEU A 38 -25.80 -0.75 5.69
C LEU A 38 -24.42 -0.19 5.99
N PHE A 39 -23.44 -0.45 5.12
CA PHE A 39 -22.11 0.11 5.25
C PHE A 39 -22.14 1.63 5.08
N GLY A 40 -22.87 2.16 4.09
CA GLY A 40 -23.07 3.60 3.92
C GLY A 40 -23.67 4.25 5.16
N GLU A 41 -24.75 3.69 5.71
CA GLU A 41 -25.40 4.19 6.94
C GLU A 41 -24.47 4.15 8.16
N LEU A 42 -23.60 3.13 8.24
CA LEU A 42 -22.58 3.05 9.27
C LEU A 42 -21.55 4.18 9.10
N ILE A 43 -21.05 4.42 7.88
CA ILE A 43 -20.11 5.50 7.59
C ILE A 43 -20.72 6.87 7.93
N ASP A 44 -21.96 7.13 7.52
CA ASP A 44 -22.65 8.40 7.81
C ASP A 44 -22.81 8.65 9.32
N ARG A 45 -23.00 7.58 10.10
CA ARG A 45 -23.12 7.68 11.57
C ARG A 45 -21.78 7.97 12.24
N ILE A 46 -20.68 7.47 11.70
CA ILE A 46 -19.34 7.64 12.28
C ILE A 46 -18.59 8.85 11.70
N ASP A 47 -19.07 9.42 10.60
CA ASP A 47 -18.56 10.66 9.98
C ASP A 47 -18.25 11.81 10.98
N PRO A 48 -19.15 12.18 11.93
CA PRO A 48 -18.83 13.22 12.91
C PRO A 48 -17.67 12.87 13.85
N TYR A 49 -17.35 11.59 13.98
CA TYR A 49 -16.25 11.08 14.81
C TYR A 49 -15.02 10.70 13.99
N TRP A 50 -15.05 10.88 12.67
CA TRP A 50 -13.98 10.43 11.77
C TRP A 50 -12.65 11.12 12.06
N GLY A 51 -12.67 12.42 12.33
CA GLY A 51 -11.48 13.15 12.78
C GLY A 51 -10.87 12.56 14.05
N GLN A 52 -11.68 12.32 15.07
CA GLN A 52 -11.24 11.75 16.35
C GLN A 52 -10.70 10.32 16.18
N LEU A 53 -11.32 9.52 15.30
CA LEU A 53 -10.82 8.18 14.99
C LEU A 53 -9.47 8.24 14.29
N THR A 54 -9.30 9.13 13.30
CA THR A 54 -8.01 9.28 12.61
C THR A 54 -6.91 9.77 13.54
N GLU A 55 -7.25 10.61 14.52
CA GLU A 55 -6.32 11.05 15.55
C GLU A 55 -5.90 9.89 16.48
N LEU A 56 -6.84 9.04 16.88
CA LEU A 56 -6.56 7.85 17.69
C LEU A 56 -5.72 6.81 16.94
N LEU A 57 -5.97 6.61 15.64
CA LEU A 57 -5.21 5.69 14.79
C LEU A 57 -3.78 6.20 14.53
N GLY A 58 -3.58 7.51 14.54
CA GLY A 58 -2.28 8.14 14.32
C GLY A 58 -1.76 7.92 12.90
N ASP A 59 -0.43 7.88 12.76
CA ASP A 59 0.24 7.74 11.46
C ASP A 59 0.22 6.30 10.94
N LEU A 60 -0.62 6.07 9.93
CA LEU A 60 -0.72 4.78 9.23
C LEU A 60 0.34 4.58 8.13
N SER A 61 1.13 5.61 7.77
CA SER A 61 2.15 5.52 6.72
C SER A 61 3.29 4.56 7.07
N ALA A 62 3.50 4.34 8.37
CA ALA A 62 4.43 3.38 8.93
C ALA A 62 3.99 1.91 8.74
N TRP A 63 2.91 1.64 8.02
CA TRP A 63 2.38 0.29 7.80
C TRP A 63 2.22 -0.03 6.31
N HIS A 64 2.22 -1.32 6.00
CA HIS A 64 1.90 -1.83 4.66
C HIS A 64 0.40 -2.02 4.49
N ALA A 65 -0.05 -2.17 3.24
CA ALA A 65 -1.43 -2.53 2.95
C ALA A 65 -1.80 -3.87 3.61
N PRO A 66 -3.05 -4.05 4.05
CA PRO A 66 -3.50 -5.27 4.70
C PRO A 66 -3.47 -6.47 3.75
N GLU A 67 -3.01 -7.62 4.24
CA GLU A 67 -3.01 -8.91 3.52
C GLU A 67 -4.02 -9.86 4.18
N VAL A 68 -4.92 -10.43 3.37
CA VAL A 68 -5.91 -11.40 3.86
C VAL A 68 -5.32 -12.80 3.82
N LEU A 69 -5.29 -13.48 4.96
CA LEU A 69 -4.78 -14.83 5.09
C LEU A 69 -5.85 -15.89 4.77
N PRO A 70 -5.46 -17.14 4.44
CA PRO A 70 -6.42 -18.20 4.07
C PRO A 70 -7.44 -18.56 5.16
N ASN A 71 -7.14 -18.26 6.43
CA ASN A 71 -8.03 -18.46 7.56
C ASN A 71 -9.05 -17.33 7.77
N GLY A 72 -8.93 -16.22 7.02
CA GLY A 72 -9.78 -15.04 7.14
C GLY A 72 -9.23 -13.94 8.06
N ASP A 73 -8.07 -14.15 8.68
CA ASP A 73 -7.39 -13.10 9.45
C ASP A 73 -6.71 -12.09 8.52
N ILE A 74 -6.43 -10.91 9.05
CA ILE A 74 -5.73 -9.83 8.33
C ILE A 74 -4.37 -9.61 8.97
N LEU A 75 -3.31 -9.64 8.15
CA LEU A 75 -1.95 -9.27 8.54
C LEU A 75 -1.64 -7.84 8.08
N ILE A 76 -1.18 -7.02 9.01
CA ILE A 76 -0.67 -5.66 8.72
C ILE A 76 0.77 -5.58 9.20
N ARG A 77 1.71 -5.43 8.26
CA ARG A 77 3.15 -5.36 8.57
C ARG A 77 3.57 -3.92 8.81
N ARG A 78 4.37 -3.69 9.85
CA ARG A 78 5.00 -2.39 10.08
C ARG A 78 6.16 -2.21 9.11
N ARG A 79 6.20 -1.06 8.44
CA ARG A 79 7.34 -0.61 7.64
C ARG A 79 8.52 -0.34 8.58
N GLN A 80 9.65 -0.95 8.32
CA GLN A 80 10.88 -0.55 9.00
C GLN A 80 11.32 0.80 8.43
N PRO A 81 11.67 1.78 9.28
CA PRO A 81 12.36 2.96 8.78
C PRO A 81 13.63 2.49 8.07
N GLU A 82 13.91 3.04 6.88
CA GLU A 82 15.19 2.78 6.22
C GLU A 82 16.30 3.10 7.21
N ALA A 83 17.13 2.12 7.52
CA ALA A 83 18.33 2.36 8.29
C ALA A 83 19.16 3.38 7.50
N PRO A 84 19.71 4.42 8.14
CA PRO A 84 20.64 5.30 7.46
C PRO A 84 21.72 4.44 6.82
N GLU A 85 21.99 4.69 5.55
CA GLU A 85 23.03 4.01 4.79
C GLU A 85 24.34 4.20 5.56
N LEU A 86 24.79 3.16 6.26
CA LEU A 86 26.04 3.20 7.00
C LEU A 86 27.15 3.34 5.96
N GLU A 87 27.82 4.49 5.93
CA GLU A 87 29.03 4.61 5.13
C GLU A 87 29.99 3.49 5.54
N PRO A 88 30.62 2.81 4.57
CA PRO A 88 31.55 1.74 4.88
C PRO A 88 32.64 2.30 5.80
N ALA A 89 32.84 1.65 6.94
CA ALA A 89 33.90 2.02 7.87
C ALA A 89 35.24 2.05 7.11
N PRO A 90 36.12 3.03 7.38
CA PRO A 90 37.43 3.09 6.73
C PRO A 90 38.15 1.76 6.94
N GLU A 91 38.66 1.18 5.85
CA GLU A 91 39.44 -0.06 5.93
C GLU A 91 40.58 0.16 6.93
N PRO A 92 40.79 -0.76 7.88
CA PRO A 92 41.91 -0.65 8.80
C PRO A 92 43.21 -0.59 7.98
N PRO A 93 44.20 0.22 8.40
CA PRO A 93 45.48 0.28 7.70
C PRO A 93 46.02 -1.15 7.60
N SER A 94 46.36 -1.57 6.38
CA SER A 94 47.01 -2.84 6.13
C SER A 94 48.30 -2.89 6.95
N GLU A 95 48.29 -3.63 8.06
CA GLU A 95 49.51 -3.89 8.81
C GLU A 95 50.50 -4.58 7.85
N PRO A 96 51.74 -4.09 7.74
CA PRO A 96 52.74 -4.79 6.96
C PRO A 96 52.88 -6.19 7.57
N VAL A 97 52.63 -7.21 6.75
CA VAL A 97 52.91 -8.60 7.11
C VAL A 97 54.41 -8.70 7.34
N THR A 98 54.84 -8.62 8.61
CA THR A 98 56.21 -8.90 8.99
C THR A 98 56.41 -10.40 8.87
N ASP A 99 57.14 -10.82 7.84
CA ASP A 99 57.50 -12.23 7.63
C ASP A 99 58.43 -12.66 8.79
N PRO A 100 58.02 -13.59 9.67
CA PRO A 100 58.76 -13.92 10.89
C PRO A 100 59.99 -14.82 10.64
N LEU A 101 60.51 -14.88 9.41
CA LEU A 101 61.56 -15.84 9.00
C LEU A 101 62.81 -15.25 8.33
N GLU A 102 63.07 -13.94 8.41
CA GLU A 102 64.41 -13.41 8.09
C GLU A 102 65.31 -13.42 9.34
N LEU A 103 66.01 -14.54 9.54
CA LEU A 103 67.05 -14.77 10.57
C LEU A 103 68.38 -15.15 9.92
#